data_AF-A0A3L7U3E0-F1
#
_entry.id   AF-A0A3L7U3E0-F1
#
_cell.length_a   1.000
_cell.length_b   1.000
_cell.length_c   1.000
_cell.angle_alpha   90.00
_cell.angle_beta   90.00
_cell.angle_gamma   90.00
#
_symmetry.space_group_name_H-M   'P 1'
#
loop_
_entity.id
_entity.type
_entity.pdbx_description
1 polymer ?
#
loop_
_entity_poly.entity_id
_entity_poly.type
_entity_poly.pdbx_seq_one_letter_code
_entity_poly.pdbx_strand_id
1 'polypeptide(L)'
;MFIALPLLASSAFGATVVDGSAEKSYGAPLAVQNTQTQFGDSNLGAIGLANGSEIDSVRAKIEGGVLFLMFAGNLESNFNKLDIFIDAIPGGQNRVLGTNVDVDFNAINRMGDNGTGNGLTFDAAFAADFFFSFTGGVGGSAAYESYINFATMPTKGAGVGGYAGPGGSGLAGAIVTKIGFSAAINNSNILGVIGGTDVGDGAGVSTGVEIAIPLSQIPGYVSGDIKVCAFVNGGGHDYLSNQVLAGLGGGANLGEPRAVNFDFIPGDQFITIANGGGGTPCPADLNGDTFVDAADLASLLNVWDSNGSAGGDLNGDGIVDAADLAILLNVWGACA
;
A
#
# COMPACT_ATOMS: atom_id res chain seq x y z
N MET A 1 -11.47 51.11 15.80
CA MET A 1 -11.80 49.72 16.12
C MET A 1 -11.19 48.86 15.03
N PHE A 2 -9.99 48.33 15.26
CA PHE A 2 -9.27 47.52 14.26
C PHE A 2 -9.83 46.11 14.31
N ILE A 3 -10.44 45.67 13.21
CA ILE A 3 -10.91 44.30 13.03
C ILE A 3 -9.67 43.45 12.72
N ALA A 4 -9.32 42.55 13.65
CA ALA A 4 -8.29 41.55 13.42
C ALA A 4 -8.85 40.49 12.48
N LEU A 5 -8.26 40.37 11.28
CA LEU A 5 -8.53 39.29 10.34
C LEU A 5 -7.85 38.02 10.89
N PRO A 6 -8.55 36.89 11.09
CA PRO A 6 -7.91 35.67 11.53
C PRO A 6 -7.02 35.14 10.39
N LEU A 7 -5.73 35.01 10.66
CA LEU A 7 -4.79 34.33 9.78
C LEU A 7 -5.14 32.84 9.85
N LEU A 8 -5.84 32.32 8.83
CA LEU A 8 -5.96 30.89 8.62
C LEU A 8 -4.56 30.35 8.35
N ALA A 9 -3.96 29.73 9.37
CA ALA A 9 -2.75 28.95 9.19
C ALA A 9 -3.13 27.71 8.37
N SER A 10 -2.94 27.78 7.06
CA SER A 10 -2.86 26.56 6.27
C SER A 10 -1.64 25.80 6.75
N SER A 11 -1.87 24.66 7.40
CA SER A 11 -0.82 23.67 7.60
C SER A 11 -0.37 23.21 6.21
N ALA A 12 0.74 23.75 5.72
CA ALA A 12 1.43 23.20 4.58
C ALA A 12 1.94 21.81 4.97
N PHE A 13 1.18 20.76 4.64
CA PHE A 13 1.73 19.42 4.61
C PHE A 13 2.83 19.43 3.55
N GLY A 14 4.08 19.19 3.97
CA GLY A 14 5.19 19.01 3.03
C GLY A 14 4.88 17.81 2.12
N ALA A 15 5.30 17.91 0.85
CA ALA A 15 5.22 16.79 -0.08
C ALA A 15 5.97 15.58 0.51
N THR A 16 5.39 14.39 0.37
CA THR A 16 6.01 13.11 0.76
C THR A 16 7.35 12.94 0.02
N VAL A 17 8.42 12.70 0.75
CA VAL A 17 9.76 12.53 0.20
C VAL A 17 10.10 11.04 0.26
N VAL A 18 10.22 10.42 -0.91
CA VAL A 18 10.60 9.00 -0.99
C VAL A 18 12.07 8.83 -0.61
N ASP A 19 12.34 8.53 0.66
CA ASP A 19 13.68 8.40 1.24
C ASP A 19 13.91 7.12 2.05
N GLY A 20 12.86 6.30 2.22
CA GLY A 20 12.89 5.08 3.01
C GLY A 20 12.48 5.30 4.47
N SER A 21 11.90 6.45 4.82
CA SER A 21 11.47 6.80 6.18
C SER A 21 10.05 7.35 6.18
N ALA A 22 9.15 6.73 6.95
CA ALA A 22 7.76 7.16 7.04
C ALA A 22 7.63 8.55 7.69
N GLU A 23 7.09 9.53 6.97
CA GLU A 23 6.69 10.80 7.59
C GLU A 23 5.37 10.68 8.34
N LYS A 24 5.12 11.66 9.21
CA LYS A 24 3.87 11.73 10.01
C LYS A 24 2.61 11.75 9.14
N SER A 25 2.69 12.21 7.90
CA SER A 25 1.55 12.31 6.98
C SER A 25 1.03 10.96 6.51
N TYR A 26 1.82 9.87 6.63
CA TYR A 26 1.34 8.50 6.42
C TYR A 26 0.33 8.03 7.48
N GLY A 27 0.30 8.67 8.66
CA GLY A 27 -0.55 8.24 9.76
C GLY A 27 -0.08 6.95 10.45
N ALA A 28 -1.03 6.27 11.10
CA ALA A 28 -0.78 4.99 11.76
C ALA A 28 -0.59 3.85 10.73
N PRO A 29 0.12 2.76 11.09
CA PRO A 29 0.16 1.55 10.27
C PRO A 29 -1.23 1.03 9.91
N LEU A 30 -1.41 0.63 8.64
CA LEU A 30 -2.59 -0.10 8.18
C LEU A 30 -2.52 -1.59 8.56
N ALA A 31 -1.30 -2.13 8.67
CA ALA A 31 -1.04 -3.41 9.30
C ALA A 31 0.31 -3.39 10.03
N VAL A 32 0.38 -4.13 11.13
CA VAL A 32 1.59 -4.41 11.88
C VAL A 32 1.87 -5.90 11.77
N GLN A 33 3.12 -6.26 11.51
CA GLN A 33 3.54 -7.64 11.41
C GLN A 33 3.34 -8.37 12.73
N ASN A 34 2.75 -9.55 12.63
CA ASN A 34 2.44 -10.42 13.76
C ASN A 34 3.20 -11.76 13.69
N THR A 35 4.20 -11.87 12.81
CA THR A 35 4.97 -13.09 12.55
C THR A 35 6.46 -12.79 12.65
N GLN A 36 7.17 -13.54 13.50
CA GLN A 36 8.64 -13.53 13.54
C GLN A 36 9.24 -13.87 12.16
N THR A 37 10.46 -13.41 11.88
CA THR A 37 11.10 -13.64 10.57
C THR A 37 11.95 -14.91 10.53
N GLN A 38 11.78 -15.71 9.48
CA GLN A 38 12.73 -16.77 9.12
C GLN A 38 13.73 -16.36 8.03
N PHE A 39 13.63 -15.12 7.52
CA PHE A 39 14.57 -14.54 6.56
C PHE A 39 15.63 -13.65 7.22
N GLY A 40 15.78 -13.76 8.54
CA GLY A 40 16.78 -13.06 9.34
C GLY A 40 16.27 -11.75 9.91
N ASP A 41 16.58 -11.54 11.18
CA ASP A 41 16.37 -10.31 11.95
C ASP A 41 17.64 -9.45 11.82
N SER A 42 17.49 -8.27 11.21
CA SER A 42 18.62 -7.44 10.81
C SER A 42 19.12 -6.60 11.98
N ASN A 43 20.42 -6.68 12.26
CA ASN A 43 21.03 -5.96 13.39
C ASN A 43 22.17 -5.00 13.00
N LEU A 44 22.29 -4.66 11.71
CA LEU A 44 23.42 -3.87 11.20
C LEU A 44 23.27 -2.35 11.43
N GLY A 45 22.05 -1.82 11.49
CA GLY A 45 21.80 -0.40 11.69
C GLY A 45 22.31 0.50 10.56
N ALA A 46 22.41 -0.02 9.34
CA ALA A 46 22.98 0.68 8.18
C ALA A 46 21.95 0.87 7.06
N ILE A 47 21.88 2.07 6.48
CA ILE A 47 20.89 2.43 5.45
C ILE A 47 20.92 1.48 4.24
N GLY A 48 22.12 1.07 3.80
CA GLY A 48 22.30 0.24 2.61
C GLY A 48 22.75 -1.18 2.92
N LEU A 49 22.68 -1.65 4.16
CA LEU A 49 23.11 -3.02 4.49
C LEU A 49 22.17 -3.62 5.54
N ALA A 50 21.65 -4.79 5.23
CA ALA A 50 20.89 -5.65 6.14
C ALA A 50 21.34 -7.11 5.95
N ASN A 51 21.44 -7.84 7.05
CA ASN A 51 21.74 -9.28 7.12
C ASN A 51 20.49 -10.13 7.38
N GLY A 52 19.32 -9.56 7.15
CA GLY A 52 18.02 -10.19 7.31
C GLY A 52 16.93 -9.42 6.57
N SER A 53 15.87 -10.11 6.16
CA SER A 53 14.67 -9.49 5.62
C SER A 53 13.51 -9.66 6.58
N GLU A 54 12.85 -8.57 6.91
CA GLU A 54 11.69 -8.53 7.78
C GLU A 54 10.80 -7.34 7.42
N ILE A 55 9.49 -7.57 7.44
CA ILE A 55 8.51 -6.52 7.25
C ILE A 55 7.85 -6.33 8.61
N ASP A 56 7.94 -5.14 9.18
CA ASP A 56 7.44 -4.81 10.51
C ASP A 56 6.06 -4.17 10.48
N SER A 57 5.82 -3.31 9.50
CA SER A 57 4.52 -2.67 9.32
C SER A 57 4.39 -2.06 7.93
N VAL A 58 3.15 -1.83 7.50
CA VAL A 58 2.87 -1.03 6.30
C VAL A 58 2.07 0.19 6.68
N ARG A 59 2.49 1.31 6.12
CA ARG A 59 1.68 2.52 6.04
C ARG A 59 1.48 2.83 4.57
N ALA A 60 0.35 3.40 4.24
CA ALA A 60 0.08 3.83 2.89
C ALA A 60 -0.87 5.02 2.89
N LYS A 61 -0.78 5.83 1.85
CA LYS A 61 -1.72 6.91 1.59
C LYS A 61 -1.78 7.18 0.09
N ILE A 62 -2.83 7.86 -0.33
CA ILE A 62 -2.93 8.41 -1.68
C ILE A 62 -2.98 9.92 -1.57
N GLU A 63 -2.08 10.59 -2.28
CA GLU A 63 -1.92 12.03 -2.23
C GLU A 63 -1.49 12.54 -3.61
N GLY A 64 -2.18 13.54 -4.15
CA GLY A 64 -1.80 14.15 -5.44
C GLY A 64 -1.80 13.19 -6.63
N GLY A 65 -2.65 12.16 -6.64
CA GLY A 65 -2.70 11.16 -7.70
C GLY A 65 -1.58 10.11 -7.65
N VAL A 66 -0.93 9.96 -6.49
CA VAL A 66 0.16 9.01 -6.26
C VAL A 66 -0.20 8.13 -5.07
N LEU A 67 -0.08 6.82 -5.24
CA LEU A 67 -0.09 5.84 -4.16
C LEU A 67 1.29 5.78 -3.53
N PHE A 68 1.36 6.11 -2.25
CA PHE A 68 2.57 5.99 -1.44
C PHE A 68 2.46 4.76 -0.55
N LEU A 69 3.47 3.90 -0.58
CA LEU A 69 3.58 2.68 0.23
C LEU A 69 4.88 2.72 1.02
N MET A 70 4.79 2.46 2.32
CA MET A 70 5.94 2.38 3.21
C MET A 70 5.92 1.06 3.96
N PHE A 71 6.78 0.14 3.54
CA PHE A 71 7.02 -1.14 4.19
C PHE A 71 8.20 -0.96 5.15
N ALA A 72 7.88 -0.73 6.42
CA ALA A 72 8.88 -0.59 7.47
C ALA A 72 9.52 -1.96 7.77
N GLY A 73 10.81 -1.96 8.09
CA GLY A 73 11.63 -3.14 8.36
C GLY A 73 12.92 -3.13 7.55
N ASN A 74 13.33 -4.31 7.07
CA ASN A 74 14.57 -4.51 6.33
C ASN A 74 14.35 -5.42 5.11
N LEU A 75 15.10 -5.17 4.05
CA LEU A 75 15.27 -6.12 2.95
C LEU A 75 16.74 -6.50 2.89
N GLU A 76 17.03 -7.79 3.09
CA GLU A 76 18.39 -8.31 3.15
C GLU A 76 19.15 -7.91 1.88
N SER A 77 20.41 -7.53 2.05
CA SER A 77 21.23 -6.99 0.96
C SER A 77 21.79 -8.07 0.03
N ASN A 78 20.94 -9.02 -0.34
CA ASN A 78 21.25 -10.22 -1.12
C ASN A 78 20.32 -10.40 -2.35
N PHE A 79 19.56 -9.37 -2.70
CA PHE A 79 18.57 -9.38 -3.78
C PHE A 79 17.36 -10.30 -3.54
N ASN A 80 17.00 -10.55 -2.28
CA ASN A 80 15.61 -10.92 -1.94
C ASN A 80 14.63 -9.90 -2.54
N LYS A 81 13.42 -10.36 -2.79
CA LYS A 81 12.38 -9.60 -3.49
C LYS A 81 11.32 -9.18 -2.48
N LEU A 82 10.96 -7.90 -2.49
CA LEU A 82 9.68 -7.46 -1.99
C LEU A 82 8.71 -7.49 -3.18
N ASP A 83 7.91 -8.56 -3.25
CA ASP A 83 6.87 -8.73 -4.26
C ASP A 83 5.58 -8.04 -3.77
N ILE A 84 5.04 -7.14 -4.59
CA ILE A 84 3.87 -6.32 -4.25
C ILE A 84 2.83 -6.50 -5.35
N PHE A 85 1.68 -7.03 -4.97
CA PHE A 85 0.52 -7.17 -5.82
C PHE A 85 -0.53 -6.14 -5.42
N ILE A 86 -1.17 -5.53 -6.41
CA ILE A 86 -2.16 -4.47 -6.25
C ILE A 86 -3.46 -4.91 -6.94
N ASP A 87 -4.57 -4.74 -6.23
CA ASP A 87 -5.94 -4.87 -6.73
C ASP A 87 -6.58 -3.49 -6.58
N ALA A 88 -6.72 -2.79 -7.69
CA ALA A 88 -7.16 -1.41 -7.78
C ALA A 88 -8.36 -1.24 -8.74
N ILE A 89 -8.61 -2.20 -9.64
CA ILE A 89 -9.70 -2.16 -10.61
C ILE A 89 -10.43 -3.51 -10.68
N PRO A 90 -11.72 -3.52 -11.10
CA PRO A 90 -12.41 -4.77 -11.36
C PRO A 90 -11.69 -5.63 -12.41
N GLY A 91 -11.44 -6.90 -12.08
CA GLY A 91 -10.76 -7.83 -12.97
C GLY A 91 -9.59 -8.50 -12.25
N GLY A 92 -8.40 -8.43 -12.85
CA GLY A 92 -7.19 -9.00 -12.27
C GLY A 92 -7.17 -10.53 -12.23
N GLN A 93 -6.26 -11.06 -11.41
CA GLN A 93 -6.00 -12.48 -11.19
C GLN A 93 -5.98 -12.77 -9.68
N ASN A 94 -6.96 -13.51 -9.17
CA ASN A 94 -6.89 -14.07 -7.81
C ASN A 94 -5.90 -15.25 -7.73
N ARG A 95 -5.93 -16.15 -8.71
CA ARG A 95 -4.87 -17.15 -8.91
C ARG A 95 -3.95 -16.70 -10.04
N VAL A 96 -2.67 -16.53 -9.73
CA VAL A 96 -1.67 -16.07 -10.70
C VAL A 96 -1.53 -17.08 -11.84
N LEU A 97 -1.65 -16.59 -13.08
CA LEU A 97 -1.48 -17.39 -14.30
C LEU A 97 0.00 -17.50 -14.68
N GLY A 98 0.38 -18.58 -15.36
CA GLY A 98 1.72 -18.75 -15.95
C GLY A 98 1.90 -18.15 -17.34
N THR A 99 0.99 -17.26 -17.76
CA THR A 99 0.96 -16.67 -19.11
C THR A 99 1.07 -15.15 -19.10
N ASN A 100 1.58 -14.56 -18.03
CA ASN A 100 1.83 -13.13 -17.88
C ASN A 100 3.06 -12.68 -18.69
N VAL A 101 3.20 -11.37 -18.91
CA VAL A 101 4.38 -10.77 -19.53
C VAL A 101 5.65 -11.12 -18.74
N ASP A 102 6.75 -11.39 -19.45
CA ASP A 102 8.04 -11.66 -18.84
C ASP A 102 8.67 -10.35 -18.33
N VAL A 103 8.73 -10.22 -17.02
CA VAL A 103 9.43 -9.16 -16.29
C VAL A 103 10.23 -9.80 -15.16
N ASP A 104 11.33 -9.15 -14.76
CA ASP A 104 12.19 -9.58 -13.66
C ASP A 104 12.57 -11.07 -13.73
N PHE A 105 13.06 -11.52 -14.89
CA PHE A 105 13.40 -12.92 -15.14
C PHE A 105 12.22 -13.88 -14.94
N ASN A 106 11.08 -13.54 -15.54
CA ASN A 106 9.85 -14.33 -15.53
C ASN A 106 9.19 -14.47 -14.14
N ALA A 107 9.32 -13.45 -13.27
CA ALA A 107 8.90 -13.46 -11.87
C ALA A 107 7.44 -13.87 -11.64
N ILE A 108 6.49 -13.22 -12.33
CA ILE A 108 5.05 -13.49 -12.15
C ILE A 108 4.72 -14.93 -12.55
N ASN A 109 5.27 -15.39 -13.69
CA ASN A 109 5.04 -16.76 -14.17
C ASN A 109 5.78 -17.81 -13.32
N ARG A 110 6.86 -17.43 -12.62
CA ARG A 110 7.51 -18.30 -11.62
C ARG A 110 6.56 -18.58 -10.45
N MET A 111 5.74 -17.61 -10.05
CA MET A 111 4.71 -17.79 -9.02
C MET A 111 3.37 -18.29 -9.58
N GLY A 112 3.15 -18.20 -10.89
CA GLY A 112 1.91 -18.59 -11.57
C GLY A 112 1.81 -20.05 -12.00
N ASP A 113 0.60 -20.45 -12.43
CA ASP A 113 0.25 -21.81 -12.88
C ASP A 113 1.22 -22.36 -13.94
N ASN A 114 1.88 -23.47 -13.63
CA ASN A 114 2.81 -24.13 -14.56
C ASN A 114 2.16 -25.16 -15.50
N GLY A 115 0.83 -25.15 -15.61
CA GLY A 115 0.03 -26.09 -16.39
C GLY A 115 -0.52 -27.26 -15.58
N THR A 116 -0.33 -27.27 -14.26
CA THR A 116 -0.87 -28.29 -13.36
C THR A 116 -2.13 -27.85 -12.62
N GLY A 117 -2.55 -26.59 -12.80
CA GLY A 117 -3.63 -26.00 -12.03
C GLY A 117 -3.19 -25.43 -10.68
N ASN A 118 -1.88 -25.30 -10.45
CA ASN A 118 -1.31 -24.61 -9.29
C ASN A 118 -1.22 -23.09 -9.55
N GLY A 119 -0.50 -22.37 -8.68
CA GLY A 119 -0.27 -20.93 -8.78
C GLY A 119 -0.55 -20.25 -7.45
N LEU A 120 0.23 -19.21 -7.15
CA LEU A 120 -0.03 -18.35 -6.01
C LEU A 120 -1.48 -17.87 -6.06
N THR A 121 -2.22 -18.12 -4.98
CA THR A 121 -3.63 -17.76 -4.86
C THR A 121 -3.81 -16.78 -3.72
N PHE A 122 -4.41 -15.63 -4.01
CA PHE A 122 -4.72 -14.60 -3.02
C PHE A 122 -6.01 -14.90 -2.26
N ASP A 123 -6.25 -14.18 -1.16
CA ASP A 123 -7.53 -14.19 -0.44
C ASP A 123 -8.70 -13.96 -1.39
N ALA A 124 -9.87 -14.55 -1.10
CA ALA A 124 -11.04 -14.50 -1.97
C ALA A 124 -11.46 -13.08 -2.40
N ALA A 125 -11.19 -12.07 -1.55
CA ALA A 125 -11.52 -10.67 -1.81
C ALA A 125 -10.45 -9.90 -2.60
N PHE A 126 -9.39 -10.55 -3.10
CA PHE A 126 -8.26 -9.93 -3.77
C PHE A 126 -8.02 -10.52 -5.16
N ALA A 127 -7.92 -9.67 -6.19
CA ALA A 127 -7.57 -10.08 -7.54
C ALA A 127 -6.54 -9.13 -8.15
N ALA A 128 -5.27 -9.54 -8.16
CA ALA A 128 -4.16 -8.68 -8.61
C ALA A 128 -4.33 -8.22 -10.07
N ASP A 129 -4.33 -6.92 -10.30
CA ASP A 129 -4.32 -6.29 -11.63
C ASP A 129 -3.01 -5.56 -11.95
N PHE A 130 -2.14 -5.39 -10.95
CA PHE A 130 -0.84 -4.78 -11.12
C PHE A 130 0.19 -5.43 -10.17
N PHE A 131 1.41 -5.60 -10.67
CA PHE A 131 2.55 -6.14 -9.96
C PHE A 131 3.67 -5.11 -9.92
N PHE A 132 4.34 -5.02 -8.78
CA PHE A 132 5.54 -4.22 -8.57
C PHE A 132 6.52 -5.06 -7.73
N SER A 133 7.77 -5.16 -8.16
CA SER A 133 8.84 -5.74 -7.34
C SER A 133 9.86 -4.67 -6.99
N PHE A 134 10.32 -4.69 -5.75
CA PHE A 134 11.50 -3.97 -5.32
C PHE A 134 12.54 -4.98 -4.82
N THR A 135 13.80 -4.75 -5.16
CA THR A 135 14.91 -5.56 -4.65
C THR A 135 16.14 -4.70 -4.45
N GLY A 136 17.05 -5.14 -3.60
CA GLY A 136 18.38 -4.56 -3.54
C GLY A 136 19.39 -5.44 -2.81
N GLY A 137 20.65 -5.08 -2.98
CA GLY A 137 21.75 -5.83 -2.42
C GLY A 137 23.10 -5.31 -2.88
N VAL A 138 24.15 -5.96 -2.40
CA VAL A 138 25.52 -5.65 -2.83
C VAL A 138 25.94 -6.67 -3.87
N GLY A 139 25.97 -6.21 -5.12
CA GLY A 139 26.42 -7.00 -6.27
C GLY A 139 27.92 -6.84 -6.56
N GLY A 140 28.30 -7.08 -7.82
CA GLY A 140 29.68 -6.98 -8.28
C GLY A 140 30.30 -5.58 -8.22
N SER A 141 29.49 -4.53 -7.99
CA SER A 141 29.95 -3.14 -7.87
C SER A 141 30.47 -2.78 -6.48
N ALA A 142 30.31 -3.67 -5.47
CA ALA A 142 30.60 -3.43 -4.06
C ALA A 142 29.81 -2.27 -3.40
N ALA A 143 28.95 -1.59 -4.16
CA ALA A 143 27.96 -0.64 -3.68
C ALA A 143 26.60 -1.32 -3.55
N TYR A 144 25.73 -0.76 -2.70
CA TYR A 144 24.34 -1.18 -2.66
C TYR A 144 23.61 -0.73 -3.93
N GLU A 145 22.91 -1.67 -4.54
CA GLU A 145 22.12 -1.48 -5.76
C GLU A 145 20.66 -1.82 -5.47
N SER A 146 19.74 -1.06 -6.04
CA SER A 146 18.30 -1.34 -5.98
C SER A 146 17.67 -1.32 -7.36
N TYR A 147 16.60 -2.10 -7.52
CA TYR A 147 15.91 -2.28 -8.78
C TYR A 147 14.40 -2.35 -8.59
N ILE A 148 13.66 -1.83 -9.56
CA ILE A 148 12.20 -1.96 -9.66
C ILE A 148 11.87 -2.73 -10.94
N ASN A 149 10.89 -3.62 -10.85
CA ASN A 149 10.16 -4.11 -12.01
C ASN A 149 8.67 -3.98 -11.77
N PHE A 150 7.88 -3.93 -12.83
CA PHE A 150 6.43 -3.81 -12.74
C PHE A 150 5.75 -4.49 -13.93
N ALA A 151 4.48 -4.86 -13.76
CA ALA A 151 3.64 -5.28 -14.87
C ALA A 151 2.14 -5.15 -14.53
N THR A 152 1.31 -4.93 -15.54
CA THR A 152 -0.14 -5.16 -15.43
C THR A 152 -0.44 -6.66 -15.42
N MET A 153 -1.50 -7.07 -14.73
CA MET A 153 -1.96 -8.46 -14.62
C MET A 153 -3.41 -8.62 -15.10
N PRO A 154 -3.70 -8.55 -16.41
CA PRO A 154 -5.07 -8.75 -16.92
C PRO A 154 -5.61 -10.14 -16.59
N THR A 155 -6.93 -10.29 -16.46
CA THR A 155 -7.59 -11.56 -16.10
C THR A 155 -7.26 -12.75 -17.02
N LYS A 156 -6.84 -12.50 -18.26
CA LYS A 156 -6.48 -13.53 -19.24
C LYS A 156 -4.97 -13.72 -19.41
N GLY A 157 -4.15 -13.14 -18.53
CA GLY A 157 -2.69 -13.11 -18.64
C GLY A 157 -2.19 -12.05 -19.62
N ALA A 158 -0.98 -12.25 -20.15
CA ALA A 158 -0.18 -11.28 -20.87
C ALA A 158 0.08 -10.01 -20.04
N GLY A 159 -0.34 -8.85 -20.53
CA GLY A 159 -0.06 -7.56 -19.90
C GLY A 159 1.14 -6.83 -20.51
N VAL A 160 1.46 -5.70 -19.91
CA VAL A 160 2.60 -4.84 -20.23
C VAL A 160 3.38 -4.57 -18.96
N GLY A 161 4.70 -4.48 -19.08
CA GLY A 161 5.56 -4.28 -17.93
C GLY A 161 7.00 -4.06 -18.35
N GLY A 162 7.88 -3.88 -17.36
CA GLY A 162 9.29 -3.76 -17.61
C GLY A 162 10.10 -3.42 -16.37
N TYR A 163 11.38 -3.19 -16.63
CA TYR A 163 12.35 -2.75 -15.66
C TYR A 163 12.34 -1.22 -15.53
N ALA A 164 12.40 -0.72 -14.30
CA ALA A 164 12.30 0.70 -13.96
C ALA A 164 13.32 1.11 -12.89
N GLY A 165 14.60 0.91 -13.14
CA GLY A 165 15.71 1.27 -12.25
C GLY A 165 17.01 1.31 -13.03
N PRO A 166 18.21 1.43 -12.43
CA PRO A 166 18.55 1.11 -11.04
C PRO A 166 18.60 2.32 -10.10
N GLY A 167 18.83 2.05 -8.83
CA GLY A 167 19.18 3.02 -7.78
C GLY A 167 20.16 2.44 -6.76
N GLY A 168 20.22 3.09 -5.61
CA GLY A 168 21.01 2.67 -4.45
C GLY A 168 20.17 2.66 -3.17
N SER A 169 20.78 3.05 -2.05
CA SER A 169 20.14 3.12 -0.73
C SER A 169 19.98 4.56 -0.23
N GLY A 170 18.94 4.79 0.57
CA GLY A 170 18.57 6.09 1.17
C GLY A 170 18.16 7.13 0.13
N LEU A 171 17.91 8.36 0.59
CA LEU A 171 17.51 9.49 -0.27
C LEU A 171 18.45 9.72 -1.47
N ALA A 172 19.76 9.65 -1.25
CA ALA A 172 20.74 9.90 -2.31
C ALA A 172 20.74 8.81 -3.40
N GLY A 173 20.27 7.62 -3.07
CA GLY A 173 20.13 6.48 -3.97
C GLY A 173 18.69 6.23 -4.42
N ALA A 174 17.74 7.11 -4.10
CA ALA A 174 16.34 6.94 -4.48
C ALA A 174 16.20 6.80 -6.00
N ILE A 175 15.46 5.79 -6.43
CA ILE A 175 15.09 5.59 -7.83
C ILE A 175 14.02 6.62 -8.16
N VAL A 176 14.19 7.38 -9.25
CA VAL A 176 13.13 8.20 -9.85
C VAL A 176 13.09 7.91 -11.34
N THR A 177 12.01 7.32 -11.80
CA THR A 177 11.89 6.78 -13.16
C THR A 177 11.25 7.81 -14.10
N LYS A 178 11.47 7.65 -15.40
CA LYS A 178 10.82 8.50 -16.43
C LYS A 178 9.30 8.36 -16.48
N ILE A 179 8.77 7.25 -15.97
CA ILE A 179 7.34 6.95 -15.89
C ILE A 179 6.73 7.36 -14.53
N GLY A 180 7.52 8.00 -13.67
CA GLY A 180 7.06 8.60 -12.42
C GLY A 180 7.09 7.70 -11.20
N PHE A 181 7.43 6.41 -11.31
CA PHE A 181 7.74 5.60 -10.13
C PHE A 181 8.92 6.18 -9.37
N SER A 182 8.83 6.13 -8.05
CA SER A 182 9.93 6.39 -7.15
C SER A 182 10.06 5.27 -6.12
N ALA A 183 11.28 4.93 -5.70
CA ALA A 183 11.50 4.04 -4.56
C ALA A 183 12.81 4.35 -3.84
N ALA A 184 12.83 4.18 -2.54
CA ALA A 184 14.01 4.29 -1.69
C ALA A 184 14.00 3.20 -0.63
N ILE A 185 15.18 2.89 -0.10
CA ILE A 185 15.32 1.94 1.01
C ILE A 185 16.22 2.50 2.10
N ASN A 186 15.76 2.38 3.34
CA ASN A 186 16.56 2.64 4.52
C ASN A 186 16.56 1.41 5.45
N ASN A 187 17.57 0.56 5.28
CA ASN A 187 17.81 -0.65 6.08
C ASN A 187 18.36 -0.35 7.50
N SER A 188 18.27 0.89 8.01
CA SER A 188 18.85 1.22 9.33
C SER A 188 18.07 0.63 10.52
N ASN A 189 16.94 -0.04 10.30
CA ASN A 189 16.17 -0.66 11.36
C ASN A 189 16.96 -1.79 12.07
N ILE A 190 16.75 -1.87 13.39
CA ILE A 190 17.30 -2.89 14.31
C ILE A 190 16.26 -3.26 15.40
N LEU A 191 14.99 -2.93 15.18
CA LEU A 191 13.85 -3.15 16.08
C LEU A 191 12.74 -3.87 15.30
N GLY A 192 11.62 -4.17 15.96
CA GLY A 192 10.46 -4.78 15.32
C GLY A 192 10.39 -6.28 15.60
N VAL A 193 10.00 -7.06 14.59
CA VAL A 193 9.96 -8.52 14.75
C VAL A 193 11.36 -9.09 14.96
N ILE A 194 11.41 -10.28 15.55
CA ILE A 194 12.67 -11.01 15.78
C ILE A 194 12.70 -12.30 14.96
N GLY A 195 13.87 -12.94 14.93
CA GLY A 195 14.04 -14.23 14.26
C GLY A 195 13.22 -15.36 14.87
N GLY A 196 12.47 -16.11 14.05
CA GLY A 196 11.75 -17.32 14.48
C GLY A 196 10.46 -17.59 13.68
N THR A 197 9.55 -18.36 14.30
CA THR A 197 8.26 -18.77 13.72
C THR A 197 7.07 -18.46 14.62
N ASP A 198 7.31 -17.90 15.80
CA ASP A 198 6.23 -17.60 16.72
C ASP A 198 5.51 -16.32 16.29
N VAL A 199 4.47 -15.96 17.05
CA VAL A 199 3.83 -14.66 16.94
C VAL A 199 4.87 -13.57 17.25
N GLY A 200 4.95 -12.57 16.39
CA GLY A 200 5.83 -11.40 16.51
C GLY A 200 5.05 -10.10 16.74
N ASP A 201 5.79 -8.99 16.86
CA ASP A 201 5.24 -7.62 16.89
C ASP A 201 6.21 -6.66 16.19
N GLY A 202 5.84 -6.16 15.01
CA GLY A 202 6.60 -5.19 14.25
C GLY A 202 6.29 -3.73 14.57
N ALA A 203 5.60 -3.42 15.67
CA ALA A 203 5.23 -2.06 16.00
C ALA A 203 6.45 -1.15 16.23
N GLY A 204 6.28 0.14 15.92
CA GLY A 204 7.27 1.18 16.25
C GLY A 204 8.38 1.39 15.22
N VAL A 205 8.43 0.59 14.14
CA VAL A 205 9.39 0.77 13.05
C VAL A 205 8.86 1.74 12.00
N SER A 206 9.73 2.60 11.48
CA SER A 206 9.39 3.65 10.51
C SER A 206 10.39 3.80 9.37
N THR A 207 11.40 2.94 9.25
CA THR A 207 12.37 2.91 8.14
C THR A 207 12.28 1.58 7.41
N GLY A 208 12.56 1.55 6.11
CA GLY A 208 12.41 0.35 5.28
C GLY A 208 12.30 0.70 3.80
N VAL A 209 11.46 -0.01 3.05
CA VAL A 209 11.22 0.23 1.63
C VAL A 209 10.05 1.20 1.45
N GLU A 210 10.31 2.33 0.80
CA GLU A 210 9.32 3.33 0.48
C GLU A 210 9.15 3.44 -1.04
N ILE A 211 7.90 3.43 -1.51
CA ILE A 211 7.55 3.40 -2.93
C ILE A 211 6.47 4.43 -3.22
N ALA A 212 6.59 5.11 -4.36
CA ALA A 212 5.55 5.97 -4.92
C ALA A 212 5.17 5.48 -6.32
N ILE A 213 3.88 5.21 -6.51
CA ILE A 213 3.27 4.74 -7.75
C ILE A 213 2.27 5.80 -8.23
N PRO A 214 2.53 6.54 -9.31
CA PRO A 214 1.50 7.39 -9.89
C PRO A 214 0.31 6.53 -10.31
N LEU A 215 -0.89 6.89 -9.88
CA LEU A 215 -2.11 6.13 -10.18
C LEU A 215 -2.38 6.03 -11.68
N SER A 216 -1.88 6.98 -12.46
CA SER A 216 -1.90 6.93 -13.94
C SER A 216 -1.11 5.77 -14.54
N GLN A 217 -0.22 5.13 -13.79
CA GLN A 217 0.50 3.93 -14.20
C GLN A 217 -0.29 2.64 -13.95
N ILE A 218 -1.41 2.69 -13.23
CA ILE A 218 -2.34 1.57 -13.06
C ILE A 218 -3.46 1.74 -14.10
N PRO A 219 -3.41 1.03 -15.25
CA PRO A 219 -4.31 1.33 -16.36
C PRO A 219 -5.76 1.02 -15.99
N GLY A 220 -6.64 1.99 -16.17
CA GLY A 220 -8.07 1.85 -15.86
C GLY A 220 -8.44 2.28 -14.45
N TYR A 221 -7.47 2.59 -13.58
CA TYR A 221 -7.76 3.18 -12.29
C TYR A 221 -8.31 4.59 -12.44
N VAL A 222 -9.44 4.86 -11.78
CA VAL A 222 -10.10 6.18 -11.79
C VAL A 222 -10.33 6.64 -10.36
N SER A 223 -10.95 5.79 -9.55
CA SER A 223 -11.27 6.03 -8.15
C SER A 223 -11.56 4.70 -7.45
N GLY A 224 -11.73 4.74 -6.13
CA GLY A 224 -12.05 3.58 -5.31
C GLY A 224 -10.85 3.08 -4.51
N ASP A 225 -11.13 2.25 -3.52
CA ASP A 225 -10.09 1.72 -2.65
C ASP A 225 -9.09 0.87 -3.42
N ILE A 226 -7.84 0.90 -2.96
CA ILE A 226 -6.76 0.08 -3.51
C ILE A 226 -6.37 -0.95 -2.46
N LYS A 227 -6.31 -2.22 -2.84
CA LYS A 227 -5.79 -3.28 -1.97
C LYS A 227 -4.35 -3.61 -2.35
N VAL A 228 -3.54 -3.93 -1.36
CA VAL A 228 -2.15 -4.33 -1.55
C VAL A 228 -1.83 -5.58 -0.74
N CYS A 229 -1.37 -6.61 -1.43
CA CYS A 229 -0.75 -7.80 -0.85
C CYS A 229 0.76 -7.72 -1.10
N ALA A 230 1.57 -7.84 -0.07
CA ALA A 230 3.02 -7.78 -0.20
C ALA A 230 3.71 -8.83 0.66
N PHE A 231 4.83 -9.37 0.15
CA PHE A 231 5.62 -10.35 0.88
C PHE A 231 7.07 -10.37 0.42
N VAL A 232 7.94 -10.90 1.28
CA VAL A 232 9.33 -11.18 0.91
C VAL A 232 9.43 -12.55 0.25
N ASN A 233 10.17 -12.61 -0.85
CA ASN A 233 10.44 -13.81 -1.61
C ASN A 233 11.95 -13.93 -1.86
N GLY A 234 12.43 -15.15 -2.09
CA GLY A 234 13.82 -15.38 -2.51
C GLY A 234 14.14 -14.66 -3.82
N GLY A 235 15.42 -14.40 -4.09
CA GLY A 235 15.84 -13.64 -5.27
C GLY A 235 15.38 -14.19 -6.62
N GLY A 236 15.02 -15.48 -6.70
CA GLY A 236 14.44 -16.13 -7.88
C GLY A 236 12.91 -16.14 -7.92
N HIS A 237 12.21 -15.45 -7.01
CA HIS A 237 10.77 -15.53 -6.79
C HIS A 237 10.28 -16.97 -6.51
N ASP A 238 11.12 -17.80 -5.91
CA ASP A 238 10.97 -19.25 -5.82
C ASP A 238 10.82 -19.80 -4.40
N TYR A 239 10.86 -18.92 -3.39
CA TYR A 239 10.76 -19.29 -1.99
C TYR A 239 10.13 -18.15 -1.17
N LEU A 240 8.83 -18.25 -0.93
CA LEU A 240 8.05 -17.26 -0.22
C LEU A 240 8.33 -17.35 1.29
N SER A 241 8.75 -16.23 1.86
CA SER A 241 9.04 -16.09 3.29
C SER A 241 7.77 -16.15 4.15
N ASN A 242 7.92 -16.28 5.46
CA ASN A 242 6.84 -16.00 6.40
C ASN A 242 6.58 -14.49 6.60
N GLN A 243 7.35 -13.63 5.92
CA GLN A 243 7.18 -12.18 5.92
C GLN A 243 6.17 -11.75 4.86
N VAL A 244 4.89 -11.95 5.17
CA VAL A 244 3.72 -11.50 4.40
C VAL A 244 3.04 -10.37 5.16
N LEU A 245 2.41 -9.42 4.46
CA LEU A 245 1.65 -8.37 5.10
C LEU A 245 0.31 -8.09 4.39
N ALA A 246 -0.83 -8.14 5.09
CA ALA A 246 -1.00 -8.38 6.54
C ALA A 246 -0.53 -9.79 7.00
N GLY A 247 -0.05 -9.89 8.24
CA GLY A 247 0.78 -11.00 8.70
C GLY A 247 0.04 -12.32 8.96
N LEU A 248 0.79 -13.42 9.01
CA LEU A 248 0.28 -14.81 9.07
C LEU A 248 -0.20 -15.26 10.45
N GLY A 249 0.08 -14.49 11.51
CA GLY A 249 -0.18 -14.87 12.90
C GLY A 249 0.85 -15.83 13.49
N GLY A 250 2.11 -15.76 13.01
CA GLY A 250 3.14 -16.77 13.26
C GLY A 250 3.16 -17.83 12.16
N GLY A 251 4.25 -18.59 12.08
CA GLY A 251 4.42 -19.66 11.10
C GLY A 251 5.82 -19.73 10.51
N ALA A 252 6.12 -20.87 9.87
CA ALA A 252 7.32 -21.05 9.07
C ALA A 252 7.16 -20.41 7.68
N ASN A 253 8.28 -20.30 6.94
CA ASN A 253 8.26 -19.89 5.54
C ASN A 253 7.24 -20.72 4.73
N LEU A 254 6.55 -20.07 3.80
CA LEU A 254 5.54 -20.71 2.96
C LEU A 254 6.16 -21.55 1.82
N GLY A 255 7.42 -21.29 1.47
CA GLY A 255 8.19 -22.12 0.54
C GLY A 255 7.76 -21.91 -0.91
N GLU A 256 7.44 -22.97 -1.65
CA GLU A 256 7.11 -22.89 -3.09
C GLU A 256 5.88 -21.98 -3.33
N PRO A 257 6.05 -20.80 -3.97
CA PRO A 257 4.96 -19.82 -4.11
C PRO A 257 3.74 -20.36 -4.86
N ARG A 258 3.92 -21.27 -5.84
CA ARG A 258 2.80 -21.86 -6.59
C ARG A 258 1.90 -22.76 -5.74
N ALA A 259 2.37 -23.20 -4.58
CA ALA A 259 1.61 -24.02 -3.63
C ALA A 259 0.91 -23.18 -2.55
N VAL A 260 1.16 -21.87 -2.52
CA VAL A 260 0.58 -20.96 -1.52
C VAL A 260 -0.83 -20.55 -1.95
N ASN A 261 -1.76 -20.68 -1.01
CA ASN A 261 -3.10 -20.15 -1.11
C ASN A 261 -3.43 -19.38 0.17
N PHE A 262 -3.52 -18.05 0.07
CA PHE A 262 -3.81 -17.17 1.20
C PHE A 262 -5.24 -17.36 1.72
N ASP A 263 -6.19 -17.81 0.91
CA ASP A 263 -7.55 -18.15 1.34
C ASP A 263 -7.61 -19.26 2.42
N PHE A 264 -6.52 -20.01 2.60
CA PHE A 264 -6.40 -21.04 3.65
C PHE A 264 -5.73 -20.54 4.93
N ILE A 265 -5.31 -19.29 4.97
CA ILE A 265 -4.68 -18.66 6.13
C ILE A 265 -5.72 -17.74 6.80
N PRO A 266 -5.88 -17.79 8.13
CA PRO A 266 -6.87 -16.95 8.81
C PRO A 266 -6.58 -15.45 8.68
N GLY A 267 -7.62 -14.69 8.28
CA GLY A 267 -7.54 -13.25 8.05
C GLY A 267 -7.10 -12.92 6.64
N ASP A 268 -7.21 -11.65 6.24
CA ASP A 268 -6.79 -11.20 4.91
C ASP A 268 -5.26 -10.96 4.90
N GLN A 269 -4.54 -11.41 3.88
CA GLN A 269 -3.11 -11.12 3.64
C GLN A 269 -2.92 -9.92 2.71
N PHE A 270 -3.85 -8.97 2.78
CA PHE A 270 -3.76 -7.68 2.11
C PHE A 270 -4.22 -6.54 3.02
N ILE A 271 -3.77 -5.33 2.74
CA ILE A 271 -4.31 -4.10 3.32
C ILE A 271 -5.22 -3.41 2.32
N THR A 272 -6.16 -2.60 2.83
CA THR A 272 -6.98 -1.70 2.02
C THR A 272 -6.57 -0.27 2.29
N ILE A 273 -6.19 0.45 1.24
CA ILE A 273 -5.95 1.89 1.23
C ILE A 273 -7.23 2.54 0.76
N ALA A 274 -7.92 3.18 1.69
CA ALA A 274 -9.06 3.99 1.34
C ALA A 274 -8.59 5.14 0.45
N ASN A 275 -9.00 5.14 -0.82
CA ASN A 275 -8.83 6.31 -1.67
C ASN A 275 -10.12 7.10 -1.78
N GLY A 276 -11.05 6.85 -0.83
CA GLY A 276 -12.37 7.45 -0.70
C GLY A 276 -12.84 7.94 -2.04
N GLY A 277 -13.14 6.99 -2.95
CA GLY A 277 -13.10 7.21 -4.39
C GLY A 277 -13.57 8.61 -4.72
N GLY A 278 -12.62 9.49 -5.07
CA GLY A 278 -12.77 10.95 -5.12
C GLY A 278 -14.22 11.39 -5.10
N GLY A 279 -14.73 11.62 -3.90
CA GLY A 279 -15.57 12.75 -3.64
C GLY A 279 -14.63 13.85 -3.20
N THR A 280 -14.68 15.01 -3.83
CA THR A 280 -14.71 16.28 -3.11
C THR A 280 -15.29 16.02 -1.70
N PRO A 281 -14.74 16.56 -0.58
CA PRO A 281 -15.41 16.46 0.70
C PRO A 281 -16.88 16.72 0.44
N CYS A 282 -17.71 15.71 0.72
CA CYS A 282 -19.14 15.82 0.55
C CYS A 282 -19.69 15.94 1.97
N PRO A 283 -19.57 17.11 2.63
CA PRO A 283 -20.13 17.31 3.97
C PRO A 283 -21.58 16.88 4.08
N ALA A 284 -22.31 16.85 2.96
CA ALA A 284 -23.70 16.47 2.86
C ALA A 284 -23.96 14.94 2.80
N ASP A 285 -22.94 14.10 2.66
CA ASP A 285 -23.04 12.64 2.88
C ASP A 285 -22.94 12.39 4.38
N LEU A 286 -24.09 12.34 5.03
CA LEU A 286 -24.22 12.27 6.49
C LEU A 286 -24.20 10.82 7.00
N ASN A 287 -24.45 9.84 6.14
CA ASN A 287 -24.49 8.43 6.51
C ASN A 287 -23.23 7.65 6.08
N GLY A 288 -22.36 8.26 5.27
CA GLY A 288 -21.08 7.73 4.80
C GLY A 288 -21.22 6.69 3.70
N ASP A 289 -22.33 6.65 2.97
CA ASP A 289 -22.61 5.65 1.94
C ASP A 289 -22.16 6.06 0.53
N THR A 290 -21.48 7.20 0.40
CA THR A 290 -20.92 7.78 -0.83
C THR A 290 -21.96 8.38 -1.79
N PHE A 291 -23.21 8.54 -1.35
CA PHE A 291 -24.25 9.27 -2.05
C PHE A 291 -24.82 10.37 -1.14
N VAL A 292 -25.22 11.49 -1.72
CA VAL A 292 -26.12 12.47 -1.08
C VAL A 292 -27.51 12.19 -1.61
N ASP A 293 -28.31 11.50 -0.81
CA ASP A 293 -29.67 11.12 -1.19
C ASP A 293 -30.71 11.32 -0.07
N ALA A 294 -31.83 10.61 -0.18
CA ALA A 294 -32.92 10.71 0.78
C ALA A 294 -32.53 10.24 2.19
N ALA A 295 -31.52 9.37 2.32
CA ALA A 295 -30.98 8.92 3.60
C ALA A 295 -30.23 10.04 4.32
N ASP A 296 -29.47 10.86 3.60
CA ASP A 296 -28.79 12.04 4.17
C ASP A 296 -29.78 13.13 4.52
N LEU A 297 -30.78 13.36 3.66
CA LEU A 297 -31.88 14.27 3.98
C LEU A 297 -32.59 13.84 5.27
N ALA A 298 -32.87 12.55 5.44
CA ALA A 298 -33.47 12.04 6.66
C ALA A 298 -32.55 12.25 7.87
N SER A 299 -31.25 12.04 7.70
CA SER A 299 -30.24 12.27 8.74
C SER A 299 -30.17 13.74 9.16
N LEU A 300 -30.21 14.68 8.21
CA LEU A 300 -30.23 16.12 8.46
C LEU A 300 -31.51 16.54 9.21
N LEU A 301 -32.68 16.04 8.78
CA LEU A 301 -33.96 16.35 9.42
C LEU A 301 -34.07 15.77 10.84
N ASN A 302 -33.40 14.67 11.15
CA ASN A 302 -33.37 14.09 12.50
C ASN A 302 -32.63 14.97 13.52
N VAL A 303 -31.77 15.88 13.05
CA VAL A 303 -30.94 16.76 13.89
C VAL A 303 -31.28 18.23 13.71
N TRP A 304 -32.46 18.53 13.16
CA TRP A 304 -32.95 19.90 12.96
C TRP A 304 -33.01 20.70 14.26
N ASP A 305 -32.65 21.99 14.21
CA ASP A 305 -32.61 22.91 15.38
C ASP A 305 -31.62 22.45 16.48
N SER A 306 -30.67 21.57 16.15
CA SER A 306 -29.60 21.14 17.05
C SER A 306 -28.35 22.00 16.89
N ASN A 307 -27.46 21.95 17.88
CA ASN A 307 -26.23 22.75 17.95
C ASN A 307 -25.06 22.20 17.08
N GLY A 308 -25.37 21.60 15.92
CA GLY A 308 -24.40 21.09 14.94
C GLY A 308 -23.56 19.88 15.35
N SER A 309 -23.63 19.46 16.62
CA SER A 309 -22.77 18.42 17.18
C SER A 309 -23.01 16.98 16.65
N ALA A 310 -24.04 16.80 15.82
CA ALA A 310 -24.40 15.53 15.18
C ALA A 310 -24.12 15.49 13.66
N GLY A 311 -23.31 16.42 13.13
CA GLY A 311 -22.83 16.39 11.75
C GLY A 311 -23.72 17.07 10.70
N GLY A 312 -24.92 17.53 11.08
CA GLY A 312 -25.85 18.20 10.15
C GLY A 312 -25.62 19.70 9.92
N ASP A 313 -24.66 20.33 10.62
CA ASP A 313 -24.30 21.75 10.43
C ASP A 313 -23.24 21.85 9.33
N LEU A 314 -23.72 22.06 8.10
CA LEU A 314 -22.92 22.05 6.87
C LEU A 314 -22.30 23.41 6.59
N ASN A 315 -22.86 24.49 7.14
CA ASN A 315 -22.36 25.85 6.94
C ASN A 315 -21.43 26.34 8.09
N GLY A 316 -21.42 25.64 9.23
CA GLY A 316 -20.60 25.89 10.41
C GLY A 316 -21.07 27.05 11.30
N ASP A 317 -22.35 27.44 11.24
CA ASP A 317 -22.91 28.56 12.01
C ASP A 317 -23.40 28.15 13.41
N GLY A 318 -23.35 26.86 13.73
CA GLY A 318 -23.68 26.31 15.04
C GLY A 318 -25.16 25.94 15.21
N ILE A 319 -25.97 25.96 14.16
CA ILE A 319 -27.36 25.47 14.17
C ILE A 319 -27.66 24.67 12.89
N VAL A 320 -28.43 23.58 13.00
CA VAL A 320 -28.90 22.85 11.80
C VAL A 320 -30.24 23.42 11.35
N ASP A 321 -30.26 24.10 10.20
CA ASP A 321 -31.47 24.73 9.68
C ASP A 321 -31.62 24.67 8.14
N ALA A 322 -32.48 25.55 7.60
CA ALA A 322 -32.76 25.60 6.17
C ALA A 322 -31.54 25.97 5.31
N ALA A 323 -30.51 26.60 5.88
CA ALA A 323 -29.26 26.87 5.20
C ALA A 323 -28.47 25.58 4.93
N ASP A 324 -28.42 24.64 5.88
CA ASP A 324 -27.77 23.34 5.70
C ASP A 324 -28.53 22.46 4.73
N LEU A 325 -29.87 22.47 4.81
CA LEU A 325 -30.71 21.79 3.83
C LEU A 325 -30.44 22.28 2.41
N ALA A 326 -30.26 23.59 2.22
CA ALA A 326 -29.95 24.15 0.91
C ALA A 326 -28.57 23.68 0.40
N ILE A 327 -27.59 23.50 1.29
CA ILE A 327 -26.28 22.93 0.93
C ILE A 327 -26.44 21.47 0.50
N LEU A 328 -27.14 20.65 1.28
CA LEU A 328 -27.38 19.24 0.98
C LEU A 328 -28.06 19.06 -0.39
N LEU A 329 -29.14 19.80 -0.65
CA LEU A 329 -29.88 19.71 -1.92
C LEU A 329 -29.07 20.17 -3.15
N ASN A 330 -28.08 21.06 -2.96
CA ASN A 330 -27.24 21.55 -4.05
C ASN A 330 -26.19 20.52 -4.52
N VAL A 331 -25.92 19.47 -3.73
CA VAL A 331 -24.92 18.43 -4.02
C VAL A 331 -25.53 17.03 -4.12
N TRP A 332 -26.83 16.94 -4.40
CA TRP A 332 -27.57 15.68 -4.51
C TRP A 332 -27.00 14.73 -5.58
N GLY A 333 -26.77 13.46 -5.23
CA GLY A 333 -26.19 12.43 -6.09
C GLY A 333 -24.89 11.83 -5.54
N ALA A 334 -24.16 11.09 -6.37
CA ALA A 334 -22.90 10.45 -5.97
C ALA A 334 -21.83 11.50 -5.61
N CYS A 335 -21.03 11.22 -4.58
CA CYS A 335 -19.84 12.00 -4.27
C CYS A 335 -18.80 11.84 -5.40
N ALA A 336 -18.26 12.95 -5.94
CA ALA A 336 -17.36 13.01 -7.10
C ALA A 336 -16.14 13.93 -6.89
#